data_AF-A0A2V7FU83-F1
#
_entry.id   AF-A0A2V7FU83-F1
#
_cell.length_a   1.000
_cell.length_b   1.000
_cell.length_c   1.000
_cell.angle_alpha   90.00
_cell.angle_beta   90.00
_cell.angle_gamma   90.00
#
_symmetry.space_group_name_H-M   'P 1'
#
loop_
_entity.id
_entity.type
_entity.pdbx_description
1 polymer ?
#
loop_
_entity_poly.entity_id
_entity_poly.type
_entity_poly.pdbx_seq_one_letter_code
_entity_poly.pdbx_strand_id
1 'polypeptide(L)'
;MAGSGLVRGGGHRGGAGDGRDLLRHVGAGPVAGGTGPARPSPARSVSVPALMADPPPDQIRKLRHDLSNPLAAILAETQLLLLGQDKYDGETVAGLKQIEALSRKMRGILEALDR
;
A
#
# COMPACT_ATOMS: atom_id res chain seq x y z
N MET A 1 23.73 59.21 -25.94
CA MET A 1 22.81 58.14 -25.47
C MET A 1 23.49 57.50 -24.25
N ALA A 2 23.11 57.92 -23.04
CA ALA A 2 22.18 57.23 -22.12
C ALA A 2 22.76 55.89 -21.61
N GLY A 3 22.96 55.61 -20.32
CA GLY A 3 22.59 56.33 -19.11
C GLY A 3 23.34 55.81 -17.86
N SER A 4 23.16 56.56 -16.77
CA SER A 4 23.79 56.46 -15.45
C SER A 4 23.34 55.28 -14.58
N GLY A 5 24.28 54.79 -13.75
CA GLY A 5 24.14 54.58 -12.29
C GLY A 5 23.28 53.42 -11.77
N LEU A 6 23.82 52.59 -10.87
CA LEU A 6 23.74 52.82 -9.42
C LEU A 6 24.53 51.75 -8.63
N VAL A 7 25.06 52.19 -7.49
CA VAL A 7 25.77 51.43 -6.46
C VAL A 7 24.82 50.77 -5.45
N ARG A 8 25.19 49.58 -4.94
CA ARG A 8 24.85 49.06 -3.60
C ARG A 8 25.68 47.78 -3.39
N GLY A 9 26.72 47.72 -2.55
CA GLY A 9 26.70 47.83 -1.09
C GLY A 9 26.08 46.54 -0.52
N GLY A 10 26.72 45.68 0.27
CA GLY A 10 27.97 45.68 1.03
C GLY A 10 27.74 44.74 2.23
N GLY A 11 28.77 44.04 2.71
CA GLY A 11 28.73 43.41 4.04
C GLY A 11 29.25 41.97 4.13
N HIS A 12 30.55 41.83 4.40
CA HIS A 12 31.17 40.63 4.96
C HIS A 12 31.29 40.75 6.49
N ARG A 13 30.94 39.68 7.23
CA ARG A 13 31.56 39.13 8.47
C ARG A 13 30.51 38.22 9.13
N GLY A 14 30.80 36.96 9.45
CA GLY A 14 31.67 36.53 10.56
C GLY A 14 30.76 36.31 11.78
N GLY A 15 30.78 35.23 12.56
CA GLY A 15 31.63 34.05 12.67
C GLY A 15 30.94 33.05 13.61
N ALA A 16 31.68 32.01 13.98
CA ALA A 16 31.23 30.82 14.70
C ALA A 16 30.99 31.01 16.22
N GLY A 17 30.18 30.11 16.78
CA GLY A 17 30.10 29.71 18.20
C GLY A 17 29.10 28.54 18.28
N ASP A 18 29.53 27.29 18.51
CA ASP A 18 29.77 26.66 19.83
C ASP A 18 28.52 26.79 20.73
N GLY A 19 27.81 25.75 21.15
CA GLY A 19 28.27 24.48 21.69
C GLY A 19 27.76 24.38 23.13
N ARG A 20 26.78 23.48 23.34
CA ARG A 20 26.37 22.85 24.62
C ARG A 20 25.33 23.54 25.53
N ASP A 21 24.51 22.66 26.10
CA ASP A 21 23.72 22.73 27.33
C ASP A 21 22.47 23.62 27.43
N LEU A 22 21.29 23.00 27.26
CA LEU A 22 20.08 23.30 28.06
C LEU A 22 19.24 22.02 28.27
N LEU A 23 19.72 21.12 29.14
CA LEU A 23 18.87 20.16 29.86
C LEU A 23 18.31 20.83 31.13
N ARG A 24 17.04 20.52 31.44
CA ARG A 24 16.20 20.91 32.60
C ARG A 24 15.48 22.26 32.40
N HIS A 25 14.16 22.37 32.46
CA HIS A 25 13.20 21.84 33.45
C HIS A 25 11.84 21.53 32.77
N VAL A 26 11.28 20.32 32.90
CA VAL A 26 10.22 19.92 33.86
C VAL A 26 9.11 20.98 34.01
N GLY A 27 8.02 20.77 33.28
CA GLY A 27 6.71 21.40 33.49
C GLY A 27 5.62 20.38 33.18
N ALA A 28 4.94 19.91 34.22
CA ALA A 28 3.92 18.86 34.17
C ALA A 28 2.66 19.35 33.45
N GLY A 29 2.28 18.65 32.38
CA GLY A 29 0.95 18.73 31.77
C GLY A 29 0.12 17.50 32.14
N PRO A 30 -1.20 17.63 32.35
CA PRO A 30 -2.04 16.53 32.80
C PRO A 30 -2.22 15.48 31.68
N VAL A 31 -1.88 14.24 32.00
CA VAL A 31 -2.10 13.05 31.17
C VAL A 31 -3.55 12.60 31.27
N ALA A 32 -4.33 12.79 30.20
CA ALA A 32 -5.60 12.09 30.03
C ALA A 32 -5.31 10.74 29.37
N GLY A 33 -5.18 9.70 30.21
CA GLY A 33 -5.11 8.32 29.77
C GLY A 33 -6.46 7.86 29.21
N GLY A 34 -6.48 7.54 27.92
CA GLY A 34 -7.60 6.88 27.25
C GLY A 34 -7.08 5.68 26.47
N THR A 35 -6.93 4.55 27.14
CA THR A 35 -6.75 3.23 26.52
C THR A 35 -8.05 2.81 25.84
N GLY A 36 -8.20 3.16 24.56
CA GLY A 36 -9.25 2.64 23.70
C GLY A 36 -8.65 1.67 22.67
N PRO A 37 -9.10 0.41 22.57
CA PRO A 37 -8.66 -0.47 21.49
C PRO A 37 -9.11 0.11 20.15
N ALA A 38 -8.21 0.13 19.17
CA ALA A 38 -8.54 0.43 17.79
C ALA A 38 -9.65 -0.53 17.34
N ARG A 39 -10.86 0.00 17.18
CA ARG A 39 -12.02 -0.76 16.72
C ARG A 39 -11.68 -1.35 15.34
N PRO A 40 -11.81 -2.68 15.13
CA PRO A 40 -11.72 -3.24 13.79
C PRO A 40 -12.77 -2.56 12.91
N SER A 41 -12.38 -2.19 11.68
CA SER A 41 -13.35 -1.83 10.65
C SER A 41 -14.38 -2.96 10.58
N PRO A 42 -15.69 -2.70 10.70
CA PRO A 42 -16.67 -3.77 10.62
C PRO A 42 -16.52 -4.42 9.26
N ALA A 43 -16.27 -5.73 9.24
CA ALA A 43 -16.41 -6.54 8.06
C ALA A 43 -17.80 -6.21 7.48
N ARG A 44 -17.82 -5.62 6.30
CA ARG A 44 -19.05 -5.15 5.65
C ARG A 44 -19.87 -6.40 5.35
N SER A 45 -20.83 -6.72 6.21
CA SER A 45 -21.74 -7.84 6.02
C SER A 45 -22.46 -7.64 4.69
N VAL A 46 -22.14 -8.46 3.71
CA VAL A 46 -22.75 -8.38 2.39
C VAL A 46 -24.08 -9.10 2.47
N SER A 47 -25.18 -8.37 2.31
CA SER A 47 -26.52 -8.98 2.29
C SER A 47 -26.71 -9.76 0.99
N VAL A 48 -26.98 -11.07 1.10
CA VAL A 48 -27.23 -11.97 -0.04
C VAL A 48 -28.33 -11.48 -1.00
N PRO A 49 -29.42 -10.80 -0.57
CA PRO A 49 -30.39 -10.20 -1.49
C PRO A 49 -29.82 -9.08 -2.36
N ALA A 50 -28.81 -8.33 -1.89
CA ALA A 50 -28.15 -7.28 -2.67
C ALA A 50 -27.20 -7.84 -3.73
N LEU A 51 -26.76 -9.09 -3.58
CA LEU A 51 -26.06 -9.84 -4.63
C LEU A 51 -27.01 -10.35 -5.72
N MET A 52 -28.32 -10.40 -5.46
CA MET A 52 -29.34 -10.81 -6.46
C MET A 52 -29.83 -9.64 -7.32
N ALA A 53 -29.55 -8.39 -6.94
CA ALA A 53 -29.67 -7.24 -7.82
C ALA A 53 -28.43 -7.17 -8.71
N ASP A 54 -28.59 -6.74 -9.97
CA ASP A 54 -27.45 -6.47 -10.85
C ASP A 54 -26.50 -5.50 -10.13
N PRO A 55 -25.28 -5.94 -9.74
CA PRO A 55 -24.42 -5.13 -8.92
C PRO A 55 -24.06 -3.86 -9.70
N PRO A 56 -24.13 -2.67 -9.08
CA PRO A 56 -23.74 -1.44 -9.74
C PRO A 56 -22.36 -1.60 -10.38
N PRO A 57 -22.12 -1.09 -11.60
CA PRO A 57 -20.88 -1.31 -12.35
C PRO A 57 -19.63 -0.91 -11.55
N ASP A 58 -19.74 0.05 -10.63
CA ASP A 58 -18.67 0.46 -9.73
C ASP A 58 -18.28 -0.62 -8.69
N GLN A 59 -19.21 -1.49 -8.28
CA GLN A 59 -18.90 -2.61 -7.37
C GLN A 59 -18.11 -3.71 -8.09
N ILE A 60 -18.46 -4.02 -9.35
CA ILE A 60 -17.70 -4.98 -10.17
C ILE A 60 -16.29 -4.45 -10.44
N ARG A 61 -16.16 -3.18 -10.82
CA ARG A 61 -14.85 -2.52 -11.04
C ARG A 61 -13.98 -2.55 -9.79
N LYS A 62 -14.57 -2.28 -8.62
CA LYS A 62 -13.88 -2.36 -7.34
C LYS A 62 -13.43 -3.78 -7.02
N LEU A 63 -14.31 -4.77 -7.16
CA LEU A 63 -13.97 -6.18 -6.93
C LEU A 63 -12.82 -6.64 -7.84
N ARG A 64 -12.86 -6.28 -9.12
CA ARG A 64 -11.77 -6.55 -10.06
C ARG A 64 -10.47 -5.92 -9.59
N HIS A 65 -10.48 -4.63 -9.25
CA HIS A 65 -9.28 -3.94 -8.76
C HIS A 65 -8.70 -4.63 -7.53
N ASP A 66 -9.55 -4.91 -6.53
CA ASP A 66 -9.15 -5.47 -5.25
C ASP A 66 -8.60 -6.90 -5.38
N LEU A 67 -9.08 -7.68 -6.37
CA LEU A 67 -8.63 -9.06 -6.60
C LEU A 67 -7.53 -9.21 -7.66
N SER A 68 -7.41 -8.30 -8.63
CA SER A 68 -6.43 -8.43 -9.73
C SER A 68 -5.00 -8.37 -9.22
N ASN A 69 -4.71 -7.44 -8.29
CA ASN A 69 -3.37 -7.29 -7.71
C ASN A 69 -2.94 -8.53 -6.89
N PRO A 70 -3.70 -9.01 -5.89
CA PRO A 70 -3.31 -10.21 -5.15
C PRO A 70 -3.24 -11.47 -6.02
N LEU A 71 -4.12 -11.62 -7.03
CA LEU A 71 -4.03 -12.75 -7.97
C LEU A 71 -2.78 -12.68 -8.85
N ALA A 72 -2.35 -11.49 -9.25
CA ALA A 72 -1.09 -11.30 -9.97
C ALA A 72 0.12 -11.66 -9.10
N ALA A 73 0.11 -11.25 -7.82
CA ALA A 73 1.16 -11.60 -6.86
C ALA A 73 1.26 -13.11 -6.65
N ILE A 74 0.13 -13.78 -6.36
CA ILE A 74 0.09 -15.25 -6.18
C ILE A 74 0.60 -15.97 -7.43
N LEU A 75 0.21 -15.52 -8.63
CA LEU A 75 0.68 -16.11 -9.88
C LEU A 75 2.20 -15.97 -10.02
N ALA A 76 2.73 -14.77 -9.78
CA ALA A 76 4.16 -14.49 -9.88
C ALA A 76 4.98 -15.32 -8.88
N GLU A 77 4.54 -15.37 -7.62
CA GLU A 77 5.21 -16.17 -6.58
C GLU A 77 5.19 -17.66 -6.91
N THR A 78 4.03 -18.18 -7.35
CA THR A 78 3.91 -19.60 -7.75
C THR A 78 4.83 -19.92 -8.93
N GLN A 79 4.94 -19.02 -9.91
CA GLN A 79 5.83 -19.19 -11.05
C GLN A 79 7.31 -19.15 -10.65
N LEU A 80 7.70 -18.31 -9.69
CA LEU A 80 9.05 -18.30 -9.13
C LEU A 80 9.38 -19.61 -8.42
N LEU A 81 8.43 -20.18 -7.67
CA LEU A 81 8.60 -21.47 -7.01
C LEU A 81 8.73 -22.61 -8.04
N LEU A 82 7.90 -22.60 -9.09
CA LEU A 82 7.94 -23.59 -10.17
C LEU A 82 9.23 -23.53 -11.00
N LEU A 83 9.90 -22.37 -11.09
CA LEU A 83 11.23 -22.27 -11.71
C LEU A 83 12.26 -23.12 -10.96
N GLY A 84 12.09 -23.29 -9.65
CA GLY A 84 12.91 -24.13 -8.79
C GLY A 84 12.29 -25.48 -8.46
N GLN A 85 11.39 -26.02 -9.31
CA GLN A 85 10.58 -27.21 -9.00
C GLN A 85 11.39 -28.44 -8.54
N ASP A 86 12.63 -28.59 -9.01
CA ASP A 86 13.51 -29.72 -8.67
C ASP A 86 13.89 -29.77 -7.17
N LYS A 87 13.64 -28.68 -6.44
CA LYS A 87 13.88 -28.58 -4.99
C LYS A 87 12.70 -29.08 -4.16
N TYR A 88 11.58 -29.38 -4.79
CA TYR A 88 10.34 -29.80 -4.14
C TYR A 88 9.99 -31.22 -4.54
N ASP A 89 9.25 -31.92 -3.67
CA ASP A 89 8.69 -33.22 -4.00
C ASP A 89 7.55 -33.09 -5.04
N GLY A 90 7.17 -34.21 -5.65
CA GLY A 90 6.18 -34.25 -6.71
C GLY A 90 4.78 -33.80 -6.28
N GLU A 91 4.39 -34.01 -5.02
CA GLU A 91 3.09 -33.58 -4.49
C GLU A 91 3.06 -32.05 -4.37
N THR A 92 4.13 -31.46 -3.84
CA THR A 92 4.28 -29.99 -3.76
C THR A 92 4.25 -29.36 -5.15
N VAL A 93 4.98 -29.91 -6.13
CA VAL A 93 4.96 -29.39 -7.51
C VAL A 93 3.56 -29.50 -8.13
N ALA A 94 2.84 -30.59 -7.89
CA ALA A 94 1.47 -30.74 -8.34
C ALA A 94 0.55 -29.67 -7.72
N GLY A 95 0.69 -29.42 -6.42
CA GLY A 95 -0.04 -28.35 -5.72
C GLY A 95 0.25 -26.96 -6.29
N LEU A 96 1.52 -26.62 -6.56
CA LEU A 96 1.89 -25.34 -7.17
C LEU A 96 1.26 -25.16 -8.57
N LYS A 97 1.24 -26.21 -9.40
CA LYS A 97 0.57 -26.17 -10.71
C LYS A 97 -0.95 -25.98 -10.59
N GLN A 98 -1.57 -26.55 -9.57
CA GLN A 98 -2.99 -26.33 -9.28
C GLN A 98 -3.27 -24.89 -8.85
N ILE A 99 -2.43 -24.31 -7.99
CA ILE A 99 -2.52 -22.91 -7.57
C ILE A 99 -2.43 -22.01 -8.82
N GLU A 100 -1.43 -22.22 -9.68
CA GLU A 100 -1.30 -21.44 -10.92
C GLU A 100 -2.56 -21.54 -11.80
N ALA A 101 -3.08 -22.76 -12.01
CA ALA A 101 -4.28 -22.98 -12.82
C ALA A 101 -5.52 -22.27 -12.22
N LEU A 102 -5.70 -22.33 -10.90
CA LEU A 102 -6.80 -21.66 -10.21
C LEU A 102 -6.69 -20.14 -10.28
N SER A 103 -5.50 -19.57 -10.03
CA SER A 103 -5.28 -18.12 -10.15
C SER A 103 -5.55 -17.60 -11.55
N ARG A 104 -5.14 -18.35 -12.59
CA ARG A 104 -5.47 -18.02 -14.00
C ARG A 104 -6.97 -18.08 -14.27
N LYS A 105 -7.65 -19.11 -13.77
CA LYS A 105 -9.10 -19.24 -13.90
C LYS A 105 -9.84 -18.08 -13.22
N MET A 106 -9.44 -17.71 -12.01
CA MET A 106 -10.03 -16.58 -11.28
C MET A 106 -9.84 -15.26 -12.05
N ARG A 107 -8.66 -15.02 -12.61
CA ARG A 107 -8.43 -13.86 -13.47
C ARG A 107 -9.33 -13.87 -14.71
N GLY A 108 -9.47 -15.01 -15.38
CA GLY A 108 -10.37 -15.14 -16.53
C GLY A 108 -11.84 -14.86 -16.18
N ILE A 109 -12.29 -15.28 -14.99
CA ILE A 109 -13.64 -14.94 -14.49
C ILE A 109 -13.77 -13.42 -14.29
N LEU A 110 -12.78 -12.78 -13.67
CA LEU A 110 -12.80 -11.33 -13.45
C LEU A 110 -12.76 -10.52 -14.76
N GLU A 111 -12.02 -11.00 -15.76
CA GLU A 111 -11.96 -10.39 -17.10
C GLU A 111 -13.28 -10.56 -17.87
N ALA A 112 -13.98 -11.69 -17.70
CA ALA A 112 -15.28 -11.93 -18.31
C ALA A 112 -16.39 -11.03 -17.73
N LEU A 113 -16.25 -10.59 -16.47
CA LEU A 113 -17.18 -9.65 -15.83
C LEU A 113 -17.07 -8.20 -16.34
N ASP A 114 -16.07 -7.89 -17.18
CA ASP A 114 -15.84 -6.55 -17.73
C ASP A 114 -16.42 -6.36 -19.15
N ARG A 115 -16.95 -7.43 -19.74
CA ARG A 115 -17.54 -7.44 -21.09
C ARG A 115 -19.06 -7.46 -21.02
#